data_AF-A0A453K9Z2-F1
#
_entry.id   AF-A0A453K9Z2-F1
#
_cell.length_a   1.000
_cell.length_b   1.000
_cell.length_c   1.000
_cell.angle_alpha   90.00
_cell.angle_beta   90.00
_cell.angle_gamma   90.00
#
_symmetry.space_group_name_H-M   'P 1'
#
loop_
_entity.id
_entity.type
_entity.pdbx_description
1 polymer ?
#
loop_
_entity_poly.entity_id
_entity_poly.type
_entity_poly.pdbx_seq_one_letter_code
_entity_poly.pdbx_strand_id
1 'polypeptide(L)'
;LEPSLRKLGVEKLSKDDVERMQSDALEAKIGKWTKYLQITVKLLAGERKICDEVFEGISFNKDQCFTELARTGVAVAKTLLSFGDAVAKSKRSSEKLFVLLDMYEVMHEVRSEQVEVIFQDSFCSEMREAALGLMKLLAQTAHEMFVDFEELVEKDTSKTNVHDGTVHPLTIRVINHVKFLFDYQSTLKLLFQEFETGSDTESQLAVVLTKIMQALQNNLDGKSNQYKDPALMSIFLANNIHYMVSSVRRLFRRSPFKLPAAVVHQHRLILAAVEFQEL
;
A
#
# COMPACT_ATOMS: atom_id res chain seq x y z
N LEU A 1 22.70 -26.97 -1.55
CA LEU A 1 21.39 -26.35 -1.87
C LEU A 1 21.39 -24.82 -1.70
N GLU A 2 22.03 -24.24 -0.68
CA GLU A 2 22.34 -22.78 -0.63
C GLU A 2 22.91 -22.21 -1.95
N PRO A 3 23.82 -22.90 -2.68
CA PRO A 3 24.24 -22.45 -4.01
C PRO A 3 23.14 -22.46 -5.07
N SER A 4 22.12 -23.31 -4.95
CA SER A 4 20.93 -23.31 -5.82
C SER A 4 19.98 -22.16 -5.47
N LEU A 5 19.90 -21.76 -4.20
CA LEU A 5 19.13 -20.60 -3.73
C LEU A 5 19.75 -19.28 -4.17
N ARG A 6 21.09 -19.19 -4.12
CA ARG A 6 21.83 -18.06 -4.73
C ARG A 6 21.63 -18.00 -6.25
N LYS A 7 21.59 -19.15 -6.93
CA LYS A 7 21.26 -19.22 -8.37
C LYS A 7 19.82 -18.80 -8.70
N LEU A 8 18.88 -18.98 -7.78
CA LEU A 8 17.49 -18.49 -7.89
C LEU A 8 17.37 -16.99 -7.58
N GLY A 9 18.43 -16.35 -7.06
CA GLY A 9 18.45 -14.92 -6.73
C GLY A 9 17.77 -14.59 -5.39
N VAL A 10 17.54 -15.60 -4.54
CA VAL A 10 17.02 -15.44 -3.18
C VAL A 10 18.20 -15.20 -2.25
N GLU A 11 18.63 -13.94 -2.18
CA GLU A 11 19.70 -13.48 -1.31
C GLU A 11 19.12 -12.74 -0.11
N LYS A 12 19.73 -12.92 1.06
CA LYS A 12 19.41 -12.13 2.24
C LYS A 12 19.94 -10.71 2.02
N LEU A 13 19.03 -9.76 1.83
CA LEU A 13 19.37 -8.35 1.68
C LEU A 13 19.09 -7.62 2.99
N SER A 14 20.00 -6.73 3.35
CA SER A 14 19.80 -5.81 4.46
C SER A 14 18.96 -4.59 4.02
N LYS A 15 18.51 -3.81 4.99
CA LYS A 15 17.84 -2.52 4.74
C LYS A 15 18.71 -1.63 3.84
N ASP A 16 20.01 -1.51 4.14
CA ASP A 16 20.94 -0.65 3.43
C ASP A 16 21.14 -1.10 1.97
N ASP A 17 21.10 -2.41 1.72
CA ASP A 17 21.21 -2.96 0.36
C ASP A 17 19.97 -2.61 -0.47
N VAL A 18 18.78 -2.64 0.14
CA VAL A 18 17.53 -2.23 -0.51
C VAL A 18 17.54 -0.72 -0.79
N GLU A 19 18.03 0.10 0.13
CA GLU A 19 18.09 1.56 -0.04
C GLU A 19 19.03 2.01 -1.16
N ARG A 20 20.11 1.26 -1.40
CA ARG A 20 21.07 1.55 -2.48
C ARG A 20 20.61 1.04 -3.85
N MET A 21 19.52 0.28 -3.89
CA MET A 21 19.02 -0.34 -5.11
C MET A 21 18.26 0.65 -5.99
N GLN A 22 18.41 0.52 -7.30
CA GLN A 22 17.61 1.29 -8.27
C GLN A 22 16.15 0.80 -8.29
N SER A 23 15.20 1.70 -8.59
CA SER A 23 13.76 1.39 -8.57
C SER A 23 13.40 0.20 -9.46
N ASP A 24 13.82 0.21 -10.72
CA ASP A 24 13.54 -0.88 -11.68
C ASP A 24 14.09 -2.23 -11.20
N ALA A 25 15.25 -2.23 -10.54
CA ALA A 25 15.85 -3.43 -10.00
C ALA A 25 15.11 -3.95 -8.77
N LEU A 26 14.58 -3.05 -7.93
CA LEU A 26 13.74 -3.38 -6.79
C LEU A 26 12.41 -3.98 -7.24
N GLU A 27 11.72 -3.35 -8.20
CA GLU A 27 10.48 -3.86 -8.79
C GLU A 27 10.67 -5.26 -9.40
N ALA A 28 11.74 -5.46 -10.19
CA ALA A 28 12.06 -6.76 -10.75
C ALA A 28 12.35 -7.82 -9.67
N LYS A 29 13.00 -7.45 -8.57
CA LYS A 29 13.22 -8.34 -7.43
C LYS A 29 11.93 -8.67 -6.69
N ILE A 30 11.03 -7.71 -6.54
CA ILE A 30 9.73 -7.92 -5.89
C ILE A 30 8.86 -8.84 -6.75
N GLY A 31 8.85 -8.67 -8.07
CA GLY A 31 8.18 -9.60 -8.98
C GLY A 31 8.71 -11.04 -8.88
N LYS A 32 10.02 -11.23 -8.62
CA LYS A 32 10.60 -12.56 -8.34
C LYS A 32 10.20 -13.05 -6.94
N TRP A 33 10.28 -12.18 -5.94
CA TRP A 33 9.91 -12.46 -4.55
C TRP A 33 8.47 -12.97 -4.46
N THR A 34 7.51 -12.32 -5.14
CA THR A 34 6.11 -12.73 -5.20
C THR A 34 5.96 -14.17 -5.67
N LYS A 35 6.56 -14.48 -6.83
CA LYS A 35 6.50 -15.83 -7.42
C LYS A 35 7.14 -16.87 -6.50
N TYR A 36 8.31 -16.57 -5.95
CA TYR A 36 9.02 -17.51 -5.09
C TYR A 36 8.31 -17.75 -3.76
N LEU A 37 7.69 -16.72 -3.17
CA LEU A 37 6.94 -16.88 -1.94
C LEU A 37 5.73 -17.78 -2.15
N GLN A 38 4.91 -17.50 -3.17
CA GLN A 38 3.76 -18.33 -3.53
C GLN A 38 4.17 -19.79 -3.83
N ILE A 39 5.21 -20.00 -4.65
CA ILE A 39 5.71 -21.36 -4.97
C ILE A 39 6.18 -22.09 -3.71
N THR A 40 6.97 -21.43 -2.87
CA THR A 40 7.52 -22.03 -1.64
C THR A 40 6.40 -22.46 -0.71
N VAL A 41 5.38 -21.60 -0.56
CA VAL A 41 4.22 -21.88 0.30
C VAL A 41 3.38 -23.02 -0.25
N LYS A 42 3.07 -23.02 -1.55
CA LYS A 42 2.33 -24.11 -2.20
C LYS A 42 3.06 -25.45 -2.10
N LEU A 43 4.38 -25.43 -2.26
CA LEU A 43 5.22 -26.63 -2.12
C LEU A 43 5.15 -27.15 -0.69
N LEU A 44 5.36 -26.29 0.32
CA LEU A 44 5.29 -26.70 1.73
C LEU A 44 3.90 -27.26 2.12
N ALA A 45 2.81 -26.68 1.60
CA ALA A 45 1.46 -27.20 1.82
C ALA A 45 1.27 -28.58 1.16
N GLY A 46 1.78 -28.73 -0.07
CA GLY A 46 1.73 -30.00 -0.81
C GLY A 46 2.52 -31.11 -0.11
N GLU A 47 3.75 -30.83 0.30
CA GLU A 47 4.59 -31.78 1.06
C GLU A 47 3.90 -32.22 2.35
N ARG A 48 3.25 -31.29 3.07
CA ARG A 48 2.50 -31.63 4.28
C ARG A 48 1.35 -32.59 3.98
N LYS A 49 0.53 -32.25 2.98
CA LYS A 49 -0.60 -33.08 2.58
C LYS A 49 -0.16 -34.50 2.19
N ILE A 50 0.93 -34.61 1.43
CA ILE A 50 1.51 -35.90 1.04
C ILE A 50 2.02 -36.67 2.26
N CYS A 51 2.73 -36.02 3.19
CA CYS A 51 3.15 -36.65 4.45
C CYS A 51 1.95 -37.17 5.26
N ASP A 52 0.88 -36.39 5.35
CA ASP A 52 -0.31 -36.78 6.11
C ASP A 52 -1.00 -38.01 5.48
N GLU A 53 -1.17 -38.01 4.16
CA GLU A 53 -1.76 -39.11 3.36
C GLU A 53 -0.90 -40.38 3.39
N VAL A 54 0.41 -40.27 3.14
CA VAL A 54 1.32 -41.44 3.05
C VAL A 54 1.40 -42.19 4.38
N PHE A 55 1.36 -41.46 5.49
CA PHE A 55 1.51 -42.07 6.81
C PHE A 55 0.16 -42.26 7.54
N GLU A 56 -0.97 -42.06 6.88
CA GLU A 56 -2.31 -42.24 7.47
C GLU A 56 -2.46 -43.63 8.12
N GLY A 57 -2.88 -43.67 9.39
CA GLY A 57 -3.04 -44.91 10.15
C GLY A 57 -1.73 -45.62 10.57
N ILE A 58 -0.55 -45.05 10.30
CA ILE A 58 0.75 -45.60 10.69
C ILE A 58 1.22 -44.94 11.98
N SER A 59 1.72 -45.73 12.94
CA SER A 59 2.41 -45.24 14.15
C SER A 59 3.83 -44.74 13.81
N PHE A 60 3.91 -43.69 12.98
CA PHE A 60 5.15 -43.07 12.52
C PHE A 60 5.15 -41.59 12.92
N ASN A 61 6.34 -41.05 13.23
CA ASN A 61 6.49 -39.63 13.55
C ASN A 61 6.48 -38.79 12.27
N LYS A 62 5.28 -38.54 11.74
CA LYS A 62 5.05 -37.77 10.51
C LYS A 62 5.66 -36.37 10.59
N ASP A 63 5.54 -35.73 11.74
CA ASP A 63 5.99 -34.35 11.95
C ASP A 63 7.51 -34.24 11.86
N GLN A 64 8.26 -35.24 12.36
CA GLN A 64 9.72 -35.28 12.21
C GLN A 64 10.14 -35.49 10.76
N CYS A 65 9.43 -36.33 10.00
CA CYS A 65 9.71 -36.54 8.58
C CYS A 65 9.41 -35.28 7.76
N PHE A 66 8.26 -34.65 8.00
CA PHE A 66 7.91 -33.37 7.38
C PHE A 66 8.95 -32.29 7.72
N THR A 67 9.38 -32.19 8.98
CA THR A 67 10.42 -31.24 9.42
C THR A 67 11.71 -31.39 8.61
N GLU A 68 12.16 -32.63 8.37
CA GLU A 68 13.35 -32.92 7.59
C GLU A 68 13.21 -32.47 6.12
N LEU A 69 12.07 -32.78 5.50
CA LEU A 69 11.74 -32.45 4.11
C LEU A 69 11.54 -30.94 3.91
N ALA A 70 10.80 -30.31 4.82
CA ALA A 70 10.41 -28.91 4.77
C ALA A 70 11.56 -27.95 5.12
N ARG A 71 12.65 -28.43 5.75
CA ARG A 71 13.77 -27.58 6.22
C ARG A 71 14.26 -26.60 5.16
N THR A 72 14.43 -27.07 3.93
CA THR A 72 14.87 -26.23 2.81
C THR A 72 13.83 -25.16 2.47
N GLY A 73 12.57 -25.56 2.28
CA GLY A 73 11.49 -24.63 1.95
C GLY A 73 11.30 -23.57 3.03
N VAL A 74 11.40 -23.96 4.32
CA VAL A 74 11.34 -23.04 5.45
C VAL A 74 12.52 -22.05 5.45
N ALA A 75 13.73 -22.49 5.13
CA ALA A 75 14.89 -21.60 5.02
C ALA A 75 14.72 -20.58 3.88
N VAL A 76 14.14 -21.00 2.75
CA VAL A 76 13.80 -20.11 1.62
C VAL A 76 12.73 -19.11 2.04
N ALA A 77 11.64 -19.58 2.63
CA ALA A 77 10.56 -18.72 3.13
C ALA A 77 11.09 -17.68 4.12
N LYS A 78 11.92 -18.09 5.09
CA LYS A 78 12.55 -17.17 6.06
C LYS A 78 13.41 -16.09 5.36
N THR A 79 14.14 -16.46 4.31
CA THR A 79 14.95 -15.51 3.54
C THR A 79 14.06 -14.52 2.76
N LEU A 80 12.99 -15.01 2.15
CA LEU A 80 12.01 -14.18 1.44
C LEU A 80 11.30 -13.22 2.40
N LEU A 81 10.87 -13.68 3.59
CA LEU A 81 10.26 -12.84 4.61
C LEU A 81 11.25 -11.78 5.13
N SER A 82 12.52 -12.14 5.34
CA SER A 82 13.57 -11.19 5.72
C SER A 82 13.82 -10.11 4.64
N PHE A 83 13.69 -10.45 3.35
CA PHE A 83 13.73 -9.46 2.28
C PHE A 83 12.54 -8.51 2.38
N GLY A 84 11.34 -9.05 2.61
CA GLY A 84 10.15 -8.25 2.88
C GLY A 84 10.33 -7.25 4.01
N ASP A 85 10.91 -7.69 5.13
CA ASP A 85 11.22 -6.84 6.28
C ASP A 85 12.20 -5.71 5.92
N ALA A 86 13.23 -6.03 5.14
CA ALA A 86 14.23 -5.05 4.70
C ALA A 86 13.58 -4.00 3.79
N VAL A 87 12.69 -4.41 2.88
CA VAL A 87 11.93 -3.49 2.04
C VAL A 87 11.00 -2.63 2.88
N ALA A 88 10.23 -3.20 3.80
CA ALA A 88 9.34 -2.41 4.65
C ALA A 88 10.12 -1.35 5.46
N LYS A 89 11.26 -1.74 6.08
CA LYS A 89 12.06 -0.86 6.95
C LYS A 89 12.94 0.15 6.21
N SER A 90 13.12 0.04 4.89
CA SER A 90 13.93 0.99 4.11
C SER A 90 13.31 2.39 4.08
N LYS A 91 14.06 3.38 3.61
CA LYS A 91 13.60 4.77 3.48
C LYS A 91 12.22 4.86 2.80
N ARG A 92 11.32 5.63 3.40
CA ARG A 92 9.97 5.91 2.89
C ARG A 92 10.03 6.90 1.72
N SER A 93 9.26 6.66 0.66
CA SER A 93 9.10 7.54 -0.51
C SER A 93 7.74 7.32 -1.18
N SER A 94 7.22 8.29 -1.92
CA SER A 94 5.88 8.18 -2.55
C SER A 94 5.75 7.00 -3.52
N GLU A 95 6.81 6.66 -4.24
CA GLU A 95 6.84 5.53 -5.18
C GLU A 95 6.80 4.18 -4.45
N LYS A 96 7.45 4.12 -3.28
CA LYS A 96 7.53 2.90 -2.48
C LYS A 96 6.17 2.49 -1.88
N LEU A 97 5.21 3.40 -1.74
CA LEU A 97 3.90 3.07 -1.18
C LEU A 97 3.22 1.96 -1.99
N PHE A 98 3.18 2.10 -3.31
CA PHE A 98 2.53 1.14 -4.21
C PHE A 98 3.24 -0.21 -4.18
N VAL A 99 4.58 -0.18 -4.12
CA VAL A 99 5.40 -1.38 -3.95
C VAL A 99 5.05 -2.13 -2.65
N LEU A 100 4.83 -1.42 -1.53
CA LEU A 100 4.42 -2.05 -0.27
C LEU A 100 2.99 -2.61 -0.35
N LEU A 101 2.09 -1.95 -1.09
CA LEU A 101 0.73 -2.45 -1.32
C LEU A 101 0.74 -3.73 -2.14
N ASP A 102 1.54 -3.80 -3.22
CA ASP A 102 1.74 -5.03 -4.00
C ASP A 102 2.23 -6.18 -3.11
N MET A 103 3.22 -5.90 -2.24
CA MET A 103 3.75 -6.90 -1.32
C MET A 103 2.72 -7.33 -0.27
N TYR A 104 1.91 -6.38 0.23
CA TYR A 104 0.84 -6.68 1.19
C TYR A 104 -0.24 -7.58 0.57
N GLU A 105 -0.62 -7.35 -0.68
CA GLU A 105 -1.59 -8.18 -1.41
C GLU A 105 -1.09 -9.62 -1.54
N VAL A 106 0.18 -9.81 -1.90
CA VAL A 106 0.80 -11.14 -1.98
C VAL A 106 0.84 -11.81 -0.60
N MET A 107 1.23 -11.09 0.45
CA MET A 107 1.21 -11.62 1.81
C MET A 107 -0.21 -12.02 2.25
N HIS A 108 -1.22 -11.27 1.81
CA HIS A 108 -2.62 -11.58 2.09
C HIS A 108 -3.10 -12.83 1.38
N GLU A 109 -2.81 -12.98 0.09
CA GLU A 109 -3.11 -14.18 -0.69
C GLU A 109 -2.44 -15.41 -0.07
N VAL A 110 -1.15 -15.30 0.22
CA VAL A 110 -0.34 -16.33 0.84
C VAL A 110 -0.90 -16.72 2.22
N ARG A 111 -1.34 -15.75 3.03
CA ARG A 111 -2.01 -16.01 4.32
C ARG A 111 -3.28 -16.84 4.13
N SER A 112 -4.15 -16.47 3.19
CA SER A 112 -5.38 -17.21 2.91
C SER A 112 -5.14 -18.65 2.47
N GLU A 113 -4.11 -18.91 1.66
CA GLU A 113 -3.72 -20.26 1.23
C GLU A 113 -3.10 -21.11 2.36
N GLN A 114 -2.44 -20.46 3.33
CA GLN A 114 -1.75 -21.14 4.44
C GLN A 114 -2.67 -21.56 5.60
N VAL A 115 -3.82 -20.87 5.78
CA VAL A 115 -4.79 -21.04 6.89
C VAL A 115 -5.21 -22.50 7.12
N GLU A 116 -5.33 -23.31 6.07
CA GLU A 116 -5.90 -24.65 6.21
C GLU A 116 -4.89 -25.78 6.47
N VAL A 117 -3.60 -25.63 6.10
CA VAL A 117 -2.69 -26.81 6.00
C VAL A 117 -1.32 -26.64 6.68
N ILE A 118 -0.69 -25.46 6.62
CA ILE A 118 0.69 -25.27 7.15
C ILE A 118 0.69 -24.76 8.60
N PHE A 119 -0.39 -24.11 9.03
CA PHE A 119 -0.43 -23.36 10.29
C PHE A 119 -0.86 -24.12 11.54
N GLN A 120 -1.20 -25.41 11.44
CA GLN A 120 -1.58 -26.21 12.60
C GLN A 120 -0.37 -26.82 13.34
N ASP A 121 0.81 -26.87 12.71
CA ASP A 121 1.99 -27.54 13.28
C ASP A 121 2.96 -26.57 13.98
N SER A 122 3.53 -27.04 15.09
CA SER A 122 4.51 -26.34 15.92
C SER A 122 5.79 -25.97 15.15
N PHE A 123 6.19 -26.77 14.16
CA PHE A 123 7.41 -26.56 13.36
C PHE A 123 7.35 -25.29 12.49
N CYS A 124 6.17 -24.95 11.98
CA CYS A 124 5.97 -23.77 11.13
C CYS A 124 5.53 -22.52 11.94
N SER A 125 5.45 -22.61 13.27
CA SER A 125 5.03 -21.51 14.14
C SER A 125 5.90 -20.26 13.97
N GLU A 126 7.23 -20.40 13.97
CA GLU A 126 8.15 -19.27 13.75
C GLU A 126 7.94 -18.60 12.39
N MET A 127 7.70 -19.39 11.35
CA MET A 127 7.46 -18.87 10.00
C MET A 127 6.12 -18.12 9.93
N ARG A 128 5.10 -18.62 10.63
CA ARG A 128 3.80 -17.95 10.76
C ARG A 128 3.95 -16.62 11.46
N GLU A 129 4.61 -16.57 12.61
CA GLU A 129 4.83 -15.33 13.33
C GLU A 129 5.64 -14.33 12.51
N ALA A 130 6.65 -14.80 11.75
CA ALA A 130 7.39 -13.94 10.82
C ALA A 130 6.52 -13.41 9.67
N ALA A 131 5.64 -14.25 9.09
CA ALA A 131 4.74 -13.82 8.01
C ALA A 131 3.69 -12.82 8.51
N LEU A 132 3.07 -13.07 9.66
CA LEU A 132 2.15 -12.14 10.32
C LEU A 132 2.85 -10.84 10.72
N GLY A 133 4.07 -10.94 11.26
CA GLY A 133 4.90 -9.79 11.61
C GLY A 133 5.20 -8.91 10.40
N LEU A 134 5.61 -9.51 9.28
CA LEU A 134 5.84 -8.79 8.04
C LEU A 134 4.56 -8.12 7.52
N MET A 135 3.43 -8.83 7.53
CA MET A 135 2.16 -8.29 7.06
C MET A 135 1.74 -7.05 7.86
N LYS A 136 1.84 -7.11 9.19
CA LYS A 136 1.59 -5.96 10.09
C LYS A 136 2.57 -4.82 9.82
N LEU A 137 3.85 -5.14 9.61
CA LEU A 137 4.87 -4.15 9.33
C LEU A 137 4.64 -3.43 8.00
N LEU A 138 4.27 -4.16 6.94
CA LEU A 138 3.91 -3.58 5.63
C LEU A 138 2.72 -2.62 5.78
N ALA A 139 1.68 -3.09 6.46
CA ALA A 139 0.46 -2.32 6.70
C ALA A 139 0.76 -1.03 7.50
N GLN A 140 1.59 -1.14 8.55
CA GLN A 140 1.94 -0.02 9.41
C GLN A 140 2.78 1.00 8.63
N THR A 141 3.76 0.52 7.87
CA THR A 141 4.64 1.37 7.06
C THR A 141 3.82 2.13 6.00
N ALA A 142 2.86 1.46 5.34
CA ALA A 142 1.95 2.12 4.41
C ALA A 142 1.11 3.21 5.09
N HIS A 143 0.62 2.95 6.31
CA HIS A 143 -0.11 3.94 7.13
C HIS A 143 0.75 5.17 7.44
N GLU A 144 1.99 4.97 7.89
CA GLU A 144 2.94 6.05 8.15
C GLU A 144 3.23 6.86 6.88
N MET A 145 3.30 6.21 5.72
CA MET A 145 3.53 6.88 4.43
C MET A 145 2.34 7.72 3.97
N PHE A 146 1.10 7.36 4.33
CA PHE A 146 -0.05 8.24 4.10
C PHE A 146 0.04 9.52 4.92
N VAL A 147 0.48 9.41 6.18
CA VAL A 147 0.70 10.58 7.06
C VAL A 147 1.85 11.44 6.53
N ASP A 148 2.96 10.84 6.12
CA ASP A 148 4.06 11.58 5.49
C ASP A 148 3.59 12.32 4.23
N PHE A 149 2.77 11.67 3.41
CA PHE A 149 2.25 12.28 2.18
C PHE A 149 1.32 13.45 2.47
N GLU A 150 0.43 13.34 3.46
CA GLU A 150 -0.40 14.44 3.95
C GLU A 150 0.46 15.63 4.37
N GLU A 151 1.48 15.40 5.21
CA GLU A 151 2.38 16.45 5.70
C GLU A 151 3.18 17.10 4.56
N LEU A 152 3.67 16.30 3.60
CA LEU A 152 4.36 16.79 2.40
C LEU A 152 3.48 17.67 1.53
N VAL A 153 2.19 17.33 1.39
CA VAL A 153 1.23 18.13 0.64
C VAL A 153 0.90 19.43 1.36
N GLU A 154 0.66 19.38 2.67
CA GLU A 154 0.33 20.56 3.46
C GLU A 154 1.50 21.57 3.50
N LYS A 155 2.73 21.08 3.64
CA LYS A 155 3.95 21.90 3.76
C LYS A 155 4.63 22.19 2.43
N ASP A 156 4.02 21.90 1.28
CA ASP A 156 4.63 22.17 -0.02
C ASP A 156 4.84 23.68 -0.23
N THR A 157 6.11 24.09 -0.26
CA THR A 157 6.53 25.49 -0.47
C THR A 157 7.02 25.74 -1.90
N SER A 158 6.71 24.85 -2.84
CA SER A 158 7.18 24.96 -4.21
C SER A 158 6.73 26.29 -4.83
N LYS A 159 7.69 27.09 -5.31
CA LYS A 159 7.46 28.42 -5.89
C LYS A 159 6.96 28.35 -7.34
N THR A 160 6.12 27.38 -7.66
CA THR A 160 5.65 27.21 -9.03
C THR A 160 4.71 28.37 -9.35
N ASN A 161 5.21 29.35 -10.09
CA ASN A 161 4.47 30.56 -10.39
C ASN A 161 3.40 30.27 -11.44
N VAL A 162 2.15 30.18 -11.00
CA VAL A 162 1.00 30.09 -11.89
C VAL A 162 0.39 31.48 -12.01
N HIS A 163 0.95 32.34 -12.84
CA HIS A 163 0.55 33.76 -12.89
C HIS A 163 -0.87 34.01 -13.41
N ASP A 164 -1.49 33.02 -14.05
CA ASP A 164 -2.79 33.10 -14.71
C ASP A 164 -3.95 32.48 -13.89
N GLY A 165 -3.67 31.99 -12.67
CA GLY A 165 -4.69 31.37 -11.82
C GLY A 165 -5.16 30.01 -12.34
N THR A 166 -4.39 29.33 -13.19
CA THR A 166 -4.74 27.97 -13.65
C THR A 166 -4.51 26.91 -12.57
N VAL A 167 -4.75 25.64 -12.91
CA VAL A 167 -4.54 24.49 -12.01
C VAL A 167 -3.06 24.37 -11.66
N HIS A 168 -2.75 24.40 -10.36
CA HIS A 168 -1.41 24.29 -9.83
C HIS A 168 -0.82 22.88 -10.06
N PRO A 169 0.46 22.74 -10.42
CA PRO A 169 1.07 21.42 -10.63
C PRO A 169 1.03 20.50 -9.40
N LEU A 170 1.06 21.06 -8.18
CA LEU A 170 0.81 20.31 -6.95
C LEU A 170 -0.56 19.62 -6.98
N THR A 171 -1.63 20.34 -7.35
CA THR A 171 -2.99 19.80 -7.47
C THR A 171 -3.02 18.62 -8.44
N ILE A 172 -2.36 18.76 -9.60
CA ILE A 172 -2.27 17.69 -10.59
C ILE A 172 -1.54 16.47 -10.01
N ARG A 173 -0.40 16.68 -9.34
CA ARG A 173 0.42 15.62 -8.73
C ARG A 173 -0.36 14.86 -7.65
N VAL A 174 -0.99 15.58 -6.72
CA VAL A 174 -1.75 14.97 -5.61
C VAL A 174 -2.95 14.21 -6.14
N ILE A 175 -3.70 14.79 -7.09
CA ILE A 175 -4.84 14.12 -7.69
C ILE A 175 -4.41 12.89 -8.49
N ASN A 176 -3.26 12.91 -9.17
CA ASN A 176 -2.75 11.72 -9.84
C ASN A 176 -2.33 10.64 -8.85
N HIS A 177 -1.70 11.02 -7.73
CA HIS A 177 -1.40 10.07 -6.66
C HIS A 177 -2.68 9.43 -6.10
N VAL A 178 -3.72 10.22 -5.84
CA VAL A 178 -5.03 9.73 -5.42
C VAL A 178 -5.63 8.79 -6.46
N LYS A 179 -5.56 9.12 -7.77
CA LYS A 179 -6.04 8.21 -8.83
C LYS A 179 -5.36 6.84 -8.74
N PHE A 180 -4.04 6.78 -8.52
CA PHE A 180 -3.33 5.51 -8.36
C PHE A 180 -3.78 4.75 -7.10
N LEU A 181 -4.06 5.44 -5.99
CA LEU A 181 -4.59 4.78 -4.79
C LEU A 181 -5.94 4.09 -5.03
N PHE A 182 -6.77 4.62 -5.94
CA PHE A 182 -8.03 3.97 -6.32
C PHE A 182 -7.84 2.63 -7.05
N ASP A 183 -6.73 2.45 -7.76
CA ASP A 183 -6.41 1.17 -8.40
C ASP A 183 -6.14 0.08 -7.33
N TYR A 184 -5.69 0.50 -6.13
CA TYR A 184 -5.43 -0.36 -4.96
C TYR A 184 -6.57 -0.42 -3.94
N GLN A 185 -7.79 0.01 -4.29
CA GLN A 185 -8.92 0.12 -3.35
C GLN A 185 -9.21 -1.18 -2.56
N SER A 186 -9.12 -2.34 -3.21
CA SER A 186 -9.37 -3.65 -2.56
C SER A 186 -8.29 -3.97 -1.53
N THR A 187 -7.03 -3.78 -1.92
CA THR A 187 -5.85 -3.99 -1.06
C THR A 187 -5.86 -3.04 0.12
N LEU A 188 -6.20 -1.78 -0.10
CA LEU A 188 -6.34 -0.78 0.96
C LEU A 188 -7.46 -1.14 1.95
N LYS A 189 -8.59 -1.67 1.46
CA LYS A 189 -9.67 -2.14 2.34
C LYS A 189 -9.20 -3.27 3.26
N LEU A 190 -8.45 -4.24 2.73
CA LEU A 190 -7.86 -5.32 3.53
C LEU A 190 -6.81 -4.79 4.51
N LEU A 191 -5.98 -3.86 4.06
CA LEU A 191 -4.96 -3.22 4.89
C LEU A 191 -5.58 -2.51 6.10
N PHE A 192 -6.64 -1.74 5.90
CA PHE A 192 -7.35 -1.06 6.99
C PHE A 192 -8.13 -2.03 7.89
N GLN A 193 -8.54 -3.20 7.39
CA GLN A 193 -9.17 -4.25 8.21
C GLN A 193 -8.20 -4.86 9.22
N GLU A 194 -6.91 -4.90 8.90
CA GLU A 194 -5.89 -5.47 9.79
C GLU A 194 -5.68 -4.65 11.08
N PHE A 195 -6.05 -3.36 11.07
CA PHE A 195 -5.90 -2.45 12.21
C PHE A 195 -7.15 -2.30 13.07
N GLU A 196 -8.33 -2.74 12.60
CA GLU A 196 -9.58 -2.60 13.34
C GLU A 196 -10.44 -3.86 13.28
N THR A 197 -10.88 -4.32 14.46
CA THR A 197 -11.97 -5.28 14.61
C THR A 197 -13.32 -4.57 14.46
N GLY A 198 -13.71 -4.17 13.24
CA GLY A 198 -14.99 -3.45 13.04
C GLY A 198 -15.36 -3.12 11.59
N SER A 199 -16.64 -2.81 11.35
CA SER A 199 -17.25 -2.59 10.03
C SER A 199 -16.85 -1.28 9.31
N ASP A 200 -15.88 -0.53 9.82
CA ASP A 200 -15.58 0.86 9.42
C ASP A 200 -14.43 1.03 8.41
N THR A 201 -14.06 -0.02 7.70
CA THR A 201 -12.91 0.02 6.76
C THR A 201 -13.13 0.90 5.54
N GLU A 202 -14.38 1.06 5.09
CA GLU A 202 -14.75 2.06 4.08
C GLU A 202 -14.64 3.49 4.63
N SER A 203 -14.77 3.66 5.95
CA SER A 203 -14.57 4.93 6.65
C SER A 203 -13.09 5.32 6.65
N GLN A 204 -12.15 4.38 6.85
CA GLN A 204 -10.72 4.71 6.94
C GLN A 204 -10.11 5.18 5.62
N LEU A 205 -10.40 4.51 4.50
CA LEU A 205 -9.98 5.01 3.18
C LEU A 205 -10.55 6.41 2.91
N ALA A 206 -11.82 6.63 3.27
CA ALA A 206 -12.46 7.93 3.16
C ALA A 206 -11.77 8.99 4.06
N VAL A 207 -11.37 8.63 5.28
CA VAL A 207 -10.65 9.52 6.21
C VAL A 207 -9.29 9.91 5.62
N VAL A 208 -8.49 8.94 5.16
CA VAL A 208 -7.17 9.21 4.55
C VAL A 208 -7.32 10.12 3.33
N LEU A 209 -8.25 9.80 2.43
CA LEU A 209 -8.51 10.64 1.25
C LEU A 209 -8.98 12.04 1.63
N THR A 210 -9.86 12.17 2.63
CA THR A 210 -10.35 13.46 3.10
C THR A 210 -9.21 14.31 3.67
N LYS A 211 -8.31 13.71 4.46
CA LYS A 211 -7.13 14.39 5.00
C LYS A 211 -6.19 14.90 3.91
N ILE A 212 -5.88 14.07 2.91
CA ILE A 212 -5.06 14.49 1.76
C ILE A 212 -5.71 15.65 0.99
N MET A 213 -7.03 15.58 0.77
CA MET A 213 -7.75 16.66 0.08
C MET A 213 -7.77 17.95 0.90
N GLN A 214 -7.93 17.85 2.22
CA GLN A 214 -7.90 19.00 3.11
C GLN A 214 -6.51 19.63 3.18
N ALA A 215 -5.44 18.82 3.28
CA ALA A 215 -4.06 19.27 3.23
C ALA A 215 -3.76 20.04 1.92
N LEU A 216 -4.24 19.51 0.79
CA LEU A 216 -4.11 20.19 -0.50
C LEU A 216 -4.87 21.52 -0.52
N GLN A 217 -6.10 21.55 0.00
CA GLN A 217 -6.91 22.78 0.07
C GLN A 217 -6.21 23.84 0.93
N ASN A 218 -5.79 23.49 2.14
CA ASN A 218 -5.08 24.40 3.05
C ASN A 218 -3.82 24.99 2.39
N ASN A 219 -3.06 24.14 1.68
CA ASN A 219 -1.87 24.59 0.96
C ASN A 219 -2.21 25.54 -0.19
N LEU A 220 -3.26 25.25 -0.96
CA LEU A 220 -3.74 26.12 -2.05
C LEU A 220 -4.26 27.45 -1.53
N ASP A 221 -4.99 27.47 -0.42
CA ASP A 221 -5.43 28.70 0.25
C ASP A 221 -4.22 29.55 0.65
N GLY A 222 -3.21 28.93 1.27
CA GLY A 222 -1.94 29.59 1.59
C GLY A 222 -1.22 30.18 0.36
N LYS A 223 -1.22 29.46 -0.77
CA LYS A 223 -0.63 29.92 -2.04
C LYS A 223 -1.44 31.01 -2.71
N SER A 224 -2.77 30.98 -2.58
CA SER A 224 -3.66 31.97 -3.18
C SER A 224 -3.42 33.39 -2.63
N ASN A 225 -2.95 33.51 -1.38
CA ASN A 225 -2.57 34.78 -0.77
C ASN A 225 -1.37 35.48 -1.45
N GLN A 226 -0.68 34.81 -2.38
CA GLN A 226 0.41 35.42 -3.16
C GLN A 226 -0.10 36.28 -4.32
N TYR A 227 -1.37 36.14 -4.72
CA TYR A 227 -1.99 36.99 -5.73
C TYR A 227 -2.37 38.34 -5.13
N LYS A 228 -2.04 39.43 -5.83
CA LYS A 228 -2.42 40.79 -5.41
C LYS A 228 -3.88 41.12 -5.74
N ASP A 229 -4.40 40.53 -6.81
CA ASP A 229 -5.77 40.74 -7.28
C ASP A 229 -6.71 39.71 -6.61
N PRO A 230 -7.71 40.15 -5.82
CA PRO A 230 -8.70 39.26 -5.22
C PRO A 230 -9.50 38.43 -6.23
N ALA A 231 -9.73 38.94 -7.44
CA ALA A 231 -10.43 38.20 -8.48
C ALA A 231 -9.57 37.03 -8.96
N LEU A 232 -8.28 37.26 -9.17
CA LEU A 232 -7.33 36.22 -9.60
C LEU A 232 -7.09 35.16 -8.50
N MET A 233 -7.07 35.58 -7.22
CA MET A 233 -7.06 34.66 -6.08
C MET A 233 -8.28 33.72 -6.11
N SER A 234 -9.47 34.27 -6.35
CA SER A 234 -10.73 33.52 -6.43
C SER A 234 -10.73 32.55 -7.61
N ILE A 235 -10.27 33.00 -8.79
CA ILE A 235 -10.15 32.17 -10.00
C ILE A 235 -9.19 31.00 -9.77
N PHE A 236 -8.04 31.26 -9.13
CA PHE A 236 -7.07 30.22 -8.80
C PHE A 236 -7.68 29.12 -7.93
N LEU A 237 -8.34 29.51 -6.83
CA LEU A 237 -8.99 28.56 -5.93
C LEU A 237 -10.10 27.79 -6.64
N ALA A 238 -10.96 28.49 -7.40
CA ALA A 238 -12.05 27.89 -8.16
C ALA A 238 -11.54 26.84 -9.14
N ASN A 239 -10.50 27.16 -9.94
CA ASN A 239 -9.93 26.24 -10.92
C ASN A 239 -9.34 24.99 -10.27
N ASN A 240 -8.59 25.15 -9.18
CA ASN A 240 -7.94 24.03 -8.51
C ASN A 240 -8.98 23.13 -7.80
N ILE A 241 -9.92 23.72 -7.07
CA ILE A 241 -10.98 22.96 -6.40
C ILE A 241 -11.88 22.27 -7.44
N HIS A 242 -12.25 22.96 -8.51
CA HIS A 242 -13.00 22.37 -9.60
C HIS A 242 -12.26 21.14 -10.18
N TYR A 243 -10.95 21.27 -10.43
CA TYR A 243 -10.14 20.16 -10.93
C TYR A 243 -10.10 18.98 -9.95
N MET A 244 -9.94 19.24 -8.64
CA MET A 244 -9.96 18.21 -7.59
C MET A 244 -11.30 17.47 -7.61
N VAL A 245 -12.41 18.20 -7.50
CA VAL A 245 -13.76 17.63 -7.47
C VAL A 245 -14.08 16.86 -8.74
N SER A 246 -13.83 17.45 -9.91
CA SER A 246 -14.11 16.81 -11.20
C SER A 246 -13.33 15.51 -11.38
N SER A 247 -12.09 15.47 -10.88
CA SER A 247 -11.26 14.26 -10.91
C SER A 247 -11.79 13.19 -9.96
N VAL A 248 -12.11 13.57 -8.72
CA VAL A 248 -12.64 12.64 -7.69
C VAL A 248 -14.01 12.10 -8.11
N ARG A 249 -14.92 12.93 -8.61
CA ARG A 249 -16.21 12.49 -9.15
C ARG A 249 -16.04 11.47 -10.29
N ARG A 250 -15.04 11.66 -11.15
CA ARG A 250 -14.75 10.73 -12.25
C ARG A 250 -14.25 9.37 -11.74
N LEU A 251 -13.45 9.37 -10.68
CA LEU A 251 -12.98 8.14 -10.02
C LEU A 251 -14.15 7.38 -9.37
N PHE A 252 -14.98 8.06 -8.59
CA PHE A 252 -16.14 7.44 -7.93
C PHE A 252 -17.28 7.05 -8.89
N ARG A 253 -17.37 7.62 -10.09
CA ARG A 253 -18.29 7.08 -11.11
C ARG A 253 -17.86 5.72 -11.64
N ARG A 254 -16.57 5.41 -11.55
CA ARG A 254 -15.98 4.13 -11.98
C ARG A 254 -15.87 3.13 -10.83
N SER A 255 -15.86 3.62 -9.60
CA SER A 255 -15.76 2.84 -8.38
C SER A 255 -17.16 2.68 -7.73
N PRO A 256 -17.44 1.55 -7.05
CA PRO A 256 -18.75 1.33 -6.40
C PRO A 256 -19.03 2.22 -5.18
N PHE A 257 -18.10 3.07 -4.74
CA PHE A 257 -18.22 3.84 -3.50
C PHE A 257 -18.94 5.19 -3.64
N LYS A 258 -19.66 5.60 -2.60
CA LYS A 258 -20.28 6.93 -2.49
C LYS A 258 -19.28 7.93 -1.88
N LEU A 259 -19.28 9.17 -2.38
CA LEU A 259 -18.45 10.25 -1.85
C LEU A 259 -18.71 10.44 -0.33
N PRO A 260 -17.66 10.66 0.49
CA PRO A 260 -17.84 11.10 1.87
C PRO A 260 -18.63 12.41 1.89
N ALA A 261 -19.63 12.51 2.76
CA ALA A 261 -20.51 13.68 2.84
C ALA A 261 -19.75 15.00 3.03
N ALA A 262 -18.59 14.96 3.69
CA ALA A 262 -17.68 16.11 3.86
C ALA A 262 -17.15 16.66 2.52
N VAL A 263 -16.75 15.77 1.60
CA VAL A 263 -16.25 16.14 0.26
C VAL A 263 -17.40 16.69 -0.61
N VAL A 264 -18.61 16.14 -0.46
CA VAL A 264 -19.82 16.64 -1.13
C VAL A 264 -20.28 17.97 -0.54
N HIS A 265 -20.09 18.18 0.76
CA HIS A 265 -20.44 19.42 1.43
C HIS A 265 -19.50 20.56 1.04
N GLN A 266 -18.19 20.30 0.98
CA GLN A 266 -17.21 21.23 0.39
C GLN A 266 -17.52 21.52 -1.08
N HIS A 267 -17.92 20.50 -1.86
CA HIS A 267 -18.39 20.70 -3.23
C HIS A 267 -19.59 21.67 -3.34
N ARG A 268 -20.55 21.62 -2.41
CA ARG A 268 -21.71 22.54 -2.38
C ARG A 268 -21.34 23.94 -1.92
N LEU A 269 -20.48 24.06 -0.91
CA LEU A 269 -20.02 25.37 -0.42
C LEU A 269 -19.21 26.13 -1.47
N ILE A 270 -18.39 25.42 -2.25
CA ILE A 270 -17.53 26.06 -3.26
C ILE A 270 -18.29 26.33 -4.57
N LEU A 271 -19.21 25.44 -4.99
CA LEU A 271 -20.13 25.78 -6.09
C LEU A 271 -21.00 26.99 -5.74
N ALA A 272 -21.50 27.08 -4.51
CA ALA A 272 -22.26 28.24 -4.04
C ALA A 272 -21.40 29.52 -4.03
N ALA A 273 -20.09 29.43 -3.76
CA ALA A 273 -19.18 30.57 -3.83
C ALA A 273 -18.88 31.01 -5.27
N VAL A 274 -18.84 30.08 -6.23
CA VAL A 274 -18.61 30.37 -7.66
C VAL A 274 -19.88 30.87 -8.35
N GLU A 275 -21.05 30.34 -8.03
CA GLU A 275 -22.34 30.84 -8.55
C GLU A 275 -22.65 32.27 -8.08
N PHE A 276 -22.00 32.75 -7.00
CA PHE A 276 -22.08 34.14 -6.55
C PHE A 276 -21.14 35.12 -7.28
N GLN A 277 -20.29 34.63 -8.21
CA GLN A 277 -19.38 35.47 -9.01
C GLN A 277 -19.79 35.59 -10.49
N GLU A 278 -20.86 34.90 -10.93
CA GLU A 278 -21.47 35.06 -12.26
C GLU A 278 -22.80 35.87 -12.25
N LEU A 279 -23.09 36.57 -11.14
CA LEU A 279 -24.17 37.57 -11.00
C LEU A 279 -23.58 38.95 -10.68
#